data_AF-A0AAJ2M577-F1
#
_entry.id   AF-A0AAJ2M577-F1
#
_cell.length_a   1.000
_cell.length_b   1.000
_cell.length_c   1.000
_cell.angle_alpha   90.00
_cell.angle_beta   90.00
_cell.angle_gamma   90.00
#
_symmetry.space_group_name_H-M   'P 1'
#
loop_
_entity.id
_entity.type
_entity.pdbx_description
1 polymer ?
#
loop_
_entity_poly.entity_id
_entity_poly.type
_entity_poly.pdbx_seq_one_letter_code
_entity_poly.pdbx_strand_id
1 'polypeptide(L)'
;MKYARIIVAAVVALVLALTAGVIGSWAPLLVSVAMAVTIGVGWPAAAGIQARRRHNVLIAVAGTLACLLVQLVPSQRLVWLPAIIGVSFMAVCVAELVRGEGAKYRLESALASATGVLAAVAASGWIAFSRVAHDQGLSRWLTVAGVGAPLTIILVVAGARVISAAPENLRRRGMITLGVTPVALFGMVAVFATQLLAAVVA
;
A
#
# COMPACT_ATOMS: atom_id res chain seq x y z
N MET A 1 10.26 -22.11 -2.57
CA MET A 1 10.82 -20.78 -2.90
C MET A 1 9.79 -19.64 -3.02
N LYS A 2 8.56 -19.89 -3.52
CA LYS A 2 7.51 -18.85 -3.66
C LYS A 2 7.19 -18.14 -2.34
N TYR A 3 6.86 -18.89 -1.29
CA TYR A 3 6.48 -18.34 0.01
C TYR A 3 7.58 -17.52 0.67
N ALA A 4 8.83 -18.01 0.61
CA ALA A 4 9.99 -17.27 1.09
C ALA A 4 10.09 -15.88 0.45
N ARG A 5 9.82 -15.74 -0.87
CA ARG A 5 9.86 -14.43 -1.55
C ARG A 5 8.76 -13.48 -1.08
N ILE A 6 7.55 -14.00 -0.85
CA ILE A 6 6.42 -13.20 -0.34
C ILE A 6 6.74 -12.70 1.07
N ILE A 7 7.21 -13.60 1.95
CA ILE A 7 7.58 -13.29 3.33
C ILE A 7 8.70 -12.26 3.35
N VAL A 8 9.79 -12.49 2.60
CA VAL A 8 10.92 -11.55 2.54
C VAL A 8 10.47 -10.19 2.02
N ALA A 9 9.64 -10.13 0.97
CA ALA A 9 9.13 -8.86 0.47
C ALA A 9 8.29 -8.11 1.52
N ALA A 10 7.45 -8.81 2.27
CA ALA A 10 6.64 -8.23 3.33
C ALA A 10 7.50 -7.71 4.50
N VAL A 11 8.46 -8.51 4.98
CA VAL A 11 9.37 -8.13 6.06
C VAL A 11 10.23 -6.94 5.65
N VAL A 12 10.82 -6.98 4.46
CA VAL A 12 11.64 -5.87 3.93
C VAL A 12 10.80 -4.60 3.80
N ALA A 13 9.59 -4.69 3.24
CA ALA A 13 8.71 -3.53 3.11
C ALA A 13 8.34 -2.94 4.48
N LEU A 14 8.02 -3.77 5.48
CA LEU A 14 7.67 -3.31 6.82
C LEU A 14 8.87 -2.63 7.52
N VAL A 15 10.04 -3.24 7.45
CA VAL A 15 11.27 -2.67 8.02
C VAL A 15 11.60 -1.34 7.36
N LEU A 16 11.55 -1.26 6.03
CA LEU A 16 11.79 -0.01 5.29
C LEU A 16 10.76 1.07 5.66
N ALA A 17 9.48 0.72 5.78
CA ALA A 17 8.43 1.67 6.11
C ALA A 17 8.58 2.23 7.54
N LEU A 18 8.88 1.36 8.53
CA LEU A 18 9.12 1.77 9.91
C LEU A 18 10.37 2.64 10.03
N THR A 19 11.48 2.21 9.44
CA THR A 19 12.76 2.94 9.47
C THR A 19 12.65 4.30 8.78
N ALA A 20 12.07 4.35 7.58
CA ALA A 20 11.79 5.61 6.90
C ALA A 20 10.86 6.50 7.73
N GLY A 21 9.84 5.90 8.35
CA GLY A 21 8.88 6.59 9.20
C GLY A 21 9.52 7.31 10.39
N VAL A 22 10.52 6.71 11.05
CA VAL A 22 11.23 7.33 12.18
C VAL A 22 12.41 8.22 11.78
N ILE A 23 12.94 8.07 10.57
CA ILE A 23 13.94 9.00 10.01
C ILE A 23 13.28 10.32 9.63
N GLY A 24 12.06 10.27 9.10
CA GLY A 24 11.32 11.45 8.63
C GLY A 24 11.89 12.03 7.33
N SER A 25 11.70 13.34 7.12
CA SER A 25 12.10 14.04 5.89
C SER A 25 11.41 13.43 4.64
N TRP A 26 12.18 13.19 3.58
CA TRP A 26 11.70 12.63 2.31
C TRP A 26 11.71 11.10 2.27
N ALA A 27 12.27 10.42 3.28
CA ALA A 27 12.39 8.97 3.28
C ALA A 27 11.02 8.24 3.25
N PRO A 28 10.00 8.62 4.04
CA PRO A 28 8.67 8.00 3.97
C PRO A 28 8.05 8.12 2.59
N LEU A 29 8.24 9.27 1.91
CA LEU A 29 7.73 9.47 0.56
C LEU A 29 8.33 8.45 -0.41
N LEU A 30 9.66 8.33 -0.43
CA LEU A 30 10.35 7.42 -1.35
C LEU A 30 9.91 5.97 -1.16
N VAL A 31 9.78 5.52 0.10
CA VAL A 31 9.33 4.16 0.42
C VAL A 31 7.86 3.97 0.01
N SER A 32 6.97 4.88 0.37
CA SER A 32 5.54 4.79 0.02
C SER A 32 5.31 4.82 -1.49
N VAL A 33 6.02 5.67 -2.24
CA VAL A 33 5.97 5.70 -3.70
C VAL A 33 6.51 4.39 -4.29
N ALA A 34 7.64 3.88 -3.77
CA ALA A 34 8.17 2.59 -4.22
C ALA A 34 7.18 1.43 -3.98
N MET A 35 6.48 1.44 -2.84
CA MET A 35 5.40 0.48 -2.55
C MET A 35 4.24 0.64 -3.54
N ALA A 36 3.74 1.86 -3.76
CA ALA A 36 2.67 2.14 -4.71
C ALA A 36 3.01 1.70 -6.15
N VAL A 37 4.23 1.97 -6.61
CA VAL A 37 4.72 1.54 -7.94
C VAL A 37 4.86 0.02 -7.99
N THR A 38 5.37 -0.62 -6.94
CA THR A 38 5.49 -2.09 -6.86
C THR A 38 4.12 -2.74 -6.93
N ILE A 39 3.12 -2.18 -6.24
CA ILE A 39 1.73 -2.61 -6.30
C ILE A 39 1.20 -2.40 -7.71
N GLY A 40 1.32 -1.21 -8.29
CA GLY A 40 0.82 -0.94 -9.63
C GLY A 40 1.41 -1.85 -10.71
N VAL A 41 2.72 -2.10 -10.69
CA VAL A 41 3.38 -2.93 -11.71
C VAL A 41 3.08 -4.42 -11.55
N GLY A 42 2.94 -4.91 -10.31
CA GLY A 42 2.81 -6.35 -10.04
C GLY A 42 1.39 -6.82 -9.74
N TRP A 43 0.47 -5.95 -9.30
CA TRP A 43 -0.89 -6.32 -8.91
C TRP A 43 -1.72 -6.85 -10.08
N PRO A 44 -1.80 -6.19 -11.25
CA PRO A 44 -2.52 -6.75 -12.41
C PRO A 44 -1.94 -8.09 -12.89
N ALA A 45 -0.63 -8.32 -12.67
CA ALA A 45 -0.01 -9.60 -12.97
C ALA A 45 -0.36 -10.68 -11.94
N ALA A 46 -0.49 -10.32 -10.66
CA ALA A 46 -0.92 -11.23 -9.59
C ALA A 46 -2.40 -11.60 -9.71
N ALA A 47 -3.25 -10.63 -10.06
CA ALA A 47 -4.69 -10.80 -10.23
C ALA A 47 -5.09 -11.41 -11.59
N GLY A 48 -4.12 -11.71 -12.48
CA GLY A 48 -4.41 -12.37 -13.75
C GLY A 48 -5.07 -11.49 -14.82
N ILE A 49 -5.08 -10.16 -14.66
CA ILE A 49 -5.67 -9.23 -15.62
C ILE A 49 -5.00 -9.40 -16.99
N GLN A 50 -5.77 -9.41 -18.09
CA GLN A 50 -5.21 -9.54 -19.44
C GLN A 50 -4.64 -8.21 -19.96
N ALA A 51 -5.38 -7.10 -19.81
CA ALA A 51 -4.97 -5.76 -20.21
C ALA A 51 -4.08 -5.07 -19.15
N ARG A 52 -2.94 -5.69 -18.80
CA ARG A 52 -2.12 -5.30 -17.64
C ARG A 52 -1.55 -3.89 -17.71
N ARG A 53 -1.09 -3.45 -18.89
CA ARG A 53 -0.33 -2.18 -19.01
C ARG A 53 -1.13 -0.95 -18.58
N ARG A 54 -2.40 -0.85 -19.01
CA ARG A 54 -3.28 0.28 -18.66
C ARG A 54 -3.53 0.33 -17.16
N HIS A 55 -3.91 -0.80 -16.58
CA HIS A 55 -4.18 -0.92 -15.14
C HIS A 55 -2.93 -0.72 -14.29
N ASN A 56 -1.76 -1.15 -14.76
CA ASN A 56 -0.50 -0.91 -14.06
C ASN A 56 -0.24 0.59 -13.87
N VAL A 57 -0.41 1.37 -14.95
CA VAL A 57 -0.20 2.82 -14.93
C VAL A 57 -1.22 3.48 -14.02
N LEU A 58 -2.51 3.13 -14.16
CA LEU A 58 -3.57 3.71 -13.32
C LEU A 58 -3.30 3.51 -11.83
N ILE A 59 -2.97 2.27 -11.41
CA ILE A 59 -2.72 1.96 -9.99
C ILE A 59 -1.46 2.68 -9.49
N ALA A 60 -0.37 2.66 -10.27
CA ALA A 60 0.87 3.31 -9.87
C ALA A 60 0.72 4.84 -9.75
N VAL A 61 0.03 5.46 -10.70
CA VAL A 61 -0.25 6.90 -10.70
C VAL A 61 -1.14 7.27 -9.52
N ALA A 62 -2.21 6.53 -9.26
CA ALA A 62 -3.11 6.78 -8.14
C ALA A 62 -2.37 6.77 -6.79
N GLY A 63 -1.58 5.73 -6.53
CA GLY A 63 -0.81 5.64 -5.30
C GLY A 63 0.29 6.71 -5.19
N THR A 64 0.96 7.03 -6.30
CA THR A 64 1.99 8.10 -6.32
C THR A 64 1.37 9.47 -6.04
N LEU A 65 0.24 9.80 -6.67
CA LEU A 65 -0.48 11.04 -6.43
C LEU A 65 -0.96 11.15 -4.98
N ALA A 66 -1.45 10.05 -4.40
CA ALA A 66 -1.80 10.00 -2.98
C ALA A 66 -0.60 10.30 -2.07
N CYS A 67 0.56 9.69 -2.35
CA CYS A 67 1.78 9.93 -1.59
C CYS A 67 2.25 11.38 -1.70
N LEU A 68 2.26 11.92 -2.93
CA LEU A 68 2.64 13.32 -3.18
C LEU A 68 1.68 14.28 -2.48
N LEU A 69 0.38 14.04 -2.53
CA LEU A 69 -0.60 14.92 -1.90
C LEU A 69 -0.44 14.93 -0.37
N VAL A 70 -0.28 13.76 0.26
CA VAL A 70 -0.03 13.67 1.70
C VAL A 70 1.27 14.38 2.09
N GLN A 71 2.31 14.29 1.25
CA GLN A 71 3.57 14.99 1.49
C GLN A 71 3.45 16.51 1.29
N LEU A 72 2.82 16.97 0.22
CA LEU A 72 2.81 18.38 -0.18
C LEU A 72 1.74 19.21 0.55
N VAL A 73 0.71 18.57 1.10
CA VAL A 73 -0.38 19.24 1.84
C VAL A 73 -0.50 18.68 3.27
N PRO A 74 0.43 19.02 4.18
CA PRO A 74 0.48 18.45 5.53
C PRO A 74 -0.73 18.70 6.42
N SER A 75 -1.47 19.77 6.16
CA SER A 75 -2.64 20.18 6.94
C SER A 75 -3.87 19.32 6.66
N GLN A 76 -3.94 18.68 5.49
CA GLN A 76 -5.12 17.92 5.02
C GLN A 76 -4.80 16.44 4.90
N ARG A 77 -4.13 15.88 5.92
CA ARG A 77 -3.65 14.49 5.93
C ARG A 77 -4.80 13.53 5.63
N LEU A 78 -4.62 12.74 4.58
CA LEU A 78 -5.54 11.67 4.17
C LEU A 78 -6.94 12.12 3.72
N VAL A 79 -7.29 13.41 3.84
CA VAL A 79 -8.64 13.96 3.53
C VAL A 79 -9.01 13.75 2.07
N TRP A 80 -8.04 13.87 1.15
CA TRP A 80 -8.29 13.75 -0.29
C TRP A 80 -8.15 12.33 -0.84
N LEU A 81 -7.78 11.34 -0.02
CA LEU A 81 -7.65 9.96 -0.51
C LEU A 81 -8.95 9.40 -1.08
N PRO A 82 -10.15 9.63 -0.49
CA PRO A 82 -11.41 9.21 -1.09
C PRO A 82 -11.62 9.81 -2.49
N ALA A 83 -11.23 11.07 -2.70
CA ALA A 83 -11.34 11.72 -4.02
C ALA A 83 -10.40 11.06 -5.05
N ILE A 84 -9.14 10.78 -4.66
CA ILE A 84 -8.18 10.08 -5.52
C ILE A 84 -8.71 8.67 -5.88
N ILE A 85 -9.25 7.95 -4.90
CA ILE A 85 -9.83 6.62 -5.10
C ILE A 85 -11.02 6.70 -6.06
N GLY A 86 -11.93 7.66 -5.85
CA GLY A 86 -13.11 7.85 -6.70
C GLY A 86 -12.75 8.18 -8.16
N VAL A 87 -11.83 9.12 -8.38
CA VAL A 87 -11.34 9.47 -9.73
C VAL A 87 -10.63 8.27 -10.37
N SER A 88 -9.83 7.54 -9.61
CA SER A 88 -9.12 6.36 -10.10
C SER A 88 -10.09 5.22 -10.46
N PHE A 89 -11.16 5.03 -9.68
CA PHE A 89 -12.22 4.07 -9.98
C PHE A 89 -12.93 4.43 -11.29
N MET A 90 -13.29 5.70 -11.48
CA MET A 90 -13.86 6.17 -12.74
C MET A 90 -12.89 5.94 -13.91
N ALA A 91 -11.59 6.19 -13.73
CA ALA A 91 -10.58 5.93 -14.74
C ALA A 91 -10.44 4.43 -15.08
N VAL A 92 -10.59 3.53 -14.09
CA VAL A 92 -10.66 2.08 -14.32
C VAL A 92 -11.90 1.72 -15.13
N CYS A 93 -13.08 2.25 -14.80
CA CYS A 93 -14.30 2.03 -15.57
C CYS A 93 -14.12 2.49 -17.02
N VAL A 94 -13.56 3.69 -17.25
CA VAL A 94 -13.25 4.19 -18.59
C VAL A 94 -12.25 3.29 -19.32
N ALA A 95 -11.20 2.82 -18.65
CA ALA A 95 -10.22 1.91 -19.26
C ALA A 95 -10.85 0.59 -19.72
N GLU A 96 -11.85 0.09 -18.98
CA GLU A 96 -12.62 -1.10 -19.33
C GLU A 96 -13.67 -0.84 -20.42
N LEU A 97 -14.28 0.35 -20.47
CA LEU A 97 -15.14 0.77 -21.59
C LEU A 97 -14.34 0.85 -22.90
N VAL A 98 -13.14 1.44 -22.87
CA VAL A 98 -12.20 1.50 -24.00
C VAL A 98 -11.69 0.10 -24.41
N ARG A 99 -11.82 -0.91 -23.53
CA ARG A 99 -11.50 -2.30 -23.87
C ARG A 99 -12.59 -2.96 -24.73
N GLY A 100 -13.79 -2.38 -24.79
CA GLY A 100 -14.90 -2.82 -25.61
C GLY A 100 -16.01 -3.54 -24.82
N GLU A 101 -17.21 -3.53 -25.40
CA GLU A 101 -18.36 -4.28 -24.90
C GLU A 101 -18.17 -5.78 -25.16
N GLY A 102 -18.47 -6.62 -24.15
CA GLY A 102 -18.28 -8.08 -24.25
C GLY A 102 -16.86 -8.58 -23.97
N ALA A 103 -15.93 -7.71 -23.54
CA ALA A 103 -14.59 -8.15 -23.17
C ALA A 103 -14.63 -9.19 -22.03
N LYS A 104 -14.00 -10.35 -22.23
CA LYS A 104 -13.92 -11.41 -21.22
C LYS A 104 -13.31 -10.89 -19.91
N TYR A 105 -13.86 -11.30 -18.77
CA TYR A 105 -13.38 -10.94 -17.44
C TYR A 105 -13.33 -9.43 -17.14
N ARG A 106 -14.31 -8.67 -17.64
CA ARG A 106 -14.34 -7.20 -17.49
C ARG A 106 -14.56 -6.77 -16.04
N LEU A 107 -15.55 -7.35 -15.37
CA LEU A 107 -15.88 -7.03 -13.99
C LEU A 107 -14.73 -7.41 -13.05
N GLU A 108 -14.14 -8.58 -13.28
CA GLU A 108 -13.02 -9.13 -12.52
C GLU A 108 -11.78 -8.23 -12.68
N SER A 109 -11.52 -7.72 -13.90
CA SER A 109 -10.44 -6.77 -14.15
C SER A 109 -10.68 -5.43 -13.44
N ALA A 110 -11.92 -4.93 -13.45
CA ALA A 110 -12.29 -3.70 -12.77
C ALA A 110 -12.16 -3.82 -11.24
N LEU A 111 -12.70 -4.88 -10.65
CA LEU A 111 -12.62 -5.16 -9.21
C LEU A 111 -11.17 -5.39 -8.76
N ALA A 112 -10.40 -6.16 -9.53
CA ALA A 112 -8.97 -6.33 -9.29
C ALA A 112 -8.25 -4.97 -9.37
N SER A 113 -8.56 -4.13 -10.34
CA SER A 113 -7.89 -2.83 -10.45
C SER A 113 -8.28 -1.86 -9.33
N ALA A 114 -9.55 -1.84 -8.94
CA ALA A 114 -10.04 -1.04 -7.82
C ALA A 114 -9.36 -1.43 -6.49
N THR A 115 -9.25 -2.73 -6.22
CA THR A 115 -8.52 -3.23 -5.03
C THR A 115 -7.02 -2.89 -5.10
N GLY A 116 -6.42 -2.94 -6.29
CA GLY A 116 -5.04 -2.48 -6.52
C GLY A 116 -4.85 -1.00 -6.23
N VAL A 117 -5.80 -0.15 -6.67
CA VAL A 117 -5.82 1.30 -6.38
C VAL A 117 -5.89 1.52 -4.87
N LEU A 118 -6.82 0.87 -4.17
CA LEU A 118 -6.95 0.99 -2.72
C LEU A 118 -5.64 0.62 -2.00
N ALA A 119 -5.02 -0.49 -2.39
CA ALA A 119 -3.73 -0.92 -1.85
C ALA A 119 -2.61 0.10 -2.11
N ALA A 120 -2.50 0.62 -3.33
CA ALA A 120 -1.46 1.58 -3.70
C ALA A 120 -1.65 2.94 -3.00
N VAL A 121 -2.90 3.40 -2.87
CA VAL A 121 -3.25 4.64 -2.18
C VAL A 121 -2.97 4.53 -0.68
N ALA A 122 -3.26 3.39 -0.06
CA ALA A 122 -3.03 3.15 1.37
C ALA A 122 -1.55 3.29 1.77
N ALA A 123 -0.60 3.06 0.84
CA ALA A 123 0.83 3.26 1.09
C ALA A 123 1.17 4.69 1.57
N SER A 124 0.37 5.70 1.19
CA SER A 124 0.51 7.09 1.66
C SER A 124 0.30 7.24 3.18
N GLY A 125 -0.37 6.29 3.83
CA GLY A 125 -0.54 6.26 5.28
C GLY A 125 0.77 6.22 6.05
N TRP A 126 1.84 5.63 5.49
CA TRP A 126 3.17 5.63 6.11
C TRP A 126 3.81 7.02 6.20
N ILE A 127 3.48 7.92 5.26
CA ILE A 127 3.90 9.32 5.31
C ILE A 127 3.15 10.04 6.44
N ALA A 128 1.84 9.81 6.55
CA ALA A 128 1.05 10.37 7.64
C ALA A 128 1.51 9.85 9.01
N PHE A 129 1.82 8.56 9.12
CA PHE A 129 2.40 7.92 10.31
C PHE A 129 3.69 8.62 10.75
N SER A 130 4.63 8.80 9.81
CA SER A 130 5.89 9.48 10.10
C SER A 130 5.66 10.86 10.71
N ARG A 131 4.72 11.63 10.16
CA ARG A 131 4.42 12.98 10.66
C ARG A 131 3.82 12.95 12.05
N VAL A 132 2.82 12.09 12.29
CA VAL A 132 2.22 11.97 13.62
C VAL A 132 3.26 11.59 14.67
N ALA A 133 4.16 10.65 14.35
CA ALA A 133 5.22 10.24 15.27
C ALA A 133 6.18 11.39 15.63
N HIS A 134 6.53 12.23 14.64
CA HIS A 134 7.41 13.38 14.85
C HIS A 134 6.71 14.54 15.56
N ASP A 135 5.46 14.87 15.20
CA ASP A 135 4.69 15.95 15.83
C ASP A 135 4.45 15.69 17.32
N GLN A 136 4.30 14.41 17.70
CA GLN A 136 4.06 13.99 19.08
C GLN A 136 5.36 13.78 19.87
N GLY A 137 6.53 14.02 19.27
CA GLY A 137 7.83 13.90 19.95
C GLY A 137 8.15 12.50 20.48
N LEU A 138 7.55 11.45 19.91
CA LEU A 138 7.73 10.08 20.39
C LEU A 138 9.18 9.63 20.17
N SER A 139 9.73 8.92 21.16
CA SER A 139 11.07 8.35 21.01
C SER A 139 11.09 7.31 19.88
N ARG A 140 12.13 7.34 19.04
CA ARG A 140 12.23 6.47 17.85
C ARG A 140 12.07 4.99 18.20
N TRP A 141 12.69 4.54 19.29
CA TRP A 141 12.62 3.14 19.71
C TRP A 141 11.19 2.76 20.10
N LEU A 142 10.50 3.64 20.82
CA LEU A 142 9.14 3.41 21.29
C LEU A 142 8.15 3.40 20.14
N THR A 143 8.32 4.25 19.13
CA THR A 143 7.51 4.22 17.91
C THR A 143 7.71 2.91 17.16
N VAL A 144 8.96 2.46 16.96
CA VAL A 144 9.24 1.21 16.25
C VAL A 144 8.70 0.00 17.02
N ALA A 145 8.89 -0.06 18.34
CA ALA A 145 8.39 -1.16 19.15
C ALA A 145 6.87 -1.13 19.28
N GLY A 146 6.30 0.01 19.70
CA GLY A 146 4.88 0.16 19.99
C GLY A 146 3.98 0.07 18.77
N VAL A 147 4.44 0.52 17.60
CA VAL A 147 3.69 0.42 16.34
C VAL A 147 4.12 -0.82 15.55
N GLY A 148 5.42 -1.11 15.49
CA GLY A 148 5.94 -2.22 14.71
C GLY A 148 5.58 -3.60 15.27
N ALA A 149 5.57 -3.79 16.59
CA ALA A 149 5.19 -5.08 17.19
C ALA A 149 3.75 -5.51 16.85
N PRO A 150 2.70 -4.70 17.08
CA PRO A 150 1.34 -5.08 16.71
C PRO A 150 1.19 -5.26 15.20
N LEU A 151 1.81 -4.41 14.38
CA LEU A 151 1.78 -4.57 12.92
C LEU A 151 2.45 -5.86 12.46
N THR A 152 3.53 -6.29 13.12
CA THR A 152 4.20 -7.55 12.83
C THR A 152 3.29 -8.74 13.16
N ILE A 153 2.59 -8.70 14.30
CA ILE A 153 1.62 -9.74 14.66
C ILE A 153 0.51 -9.83 13.61
N ILE A 154 -0.07 -8.69 13.23
CA ILE A 154 -1.12 -8.65 12.21
C ILE A 154 -0.54 -9.14 10.86
N LEU A 155 0.69 -8.77 10.51
CA LEU A 155 1.35 -9.22 9.29
C LEU A 155 1.56 -10.74 9.28
N VAL A 156 1.92 -11.34 10.41
CA VAL A 156 2.10 -12.80 10.51
C VAL A 156 0.76 -13.51 10.32
N VAL A 157 -0.30 -13.06 11.02
CA VAL A 157 -1.63 -13.67 10.95
C VAL A 157 -2.25 -13.48 9.56
N ALA A 158 -2.28 -12.25 9.06
CA ALA A 158 -2.83 -11.94 7.74
C ALA A 158 -1.95 -12.52 6.62
N GLY A 159 -0.62 -12.46 6.77
CA GLY A 159 0.35 -13.00 5.83
C GLY A 159 0.21 -14.50 5.67
N ALA A 160 -0.01 -15.26 6.75
CA ALA A 160 -0.29 -16.70 6.67
C ALA A 160 -1.52 -17.00 5.79
N ARG A 161 -2.60 -16.20 5.94
CA ARG A 161 -3.80 -16.33 5.10
C ARG A 161 -3.55 -15.96 3.64
N VAL A 162 -2.88 -14.83 3.38
CA VAL A 162 -2.52 -14.37 2.02
C VAL A 162 -1.64 -15.40 1.31
N ILE A 163 -0.67 -15.97 2.04
CA ILE A 163 0.22 -17.01 1.53
C ILE A 163 -0.57 -18.28 1.18
N SER A 164 -1.50 -18.71 2.04
CA SER A 164 -2.33 -19.89 1.77
C SER A 164 -3.26 -19.73 0.56
N ALA A 165 -3.69 -18.50 0.27
CA ALA A 165 -4.55 -18.19 -0.87
C ALA A 165 -3.79 -17.84 -2.16
N ALA A 166 -2.44 -17.83 -2.15
CA ALA A 166 -1.66 -17.35 -3.27
C ALA A 166 -1.72 -18.34 -4.47
N PRO A 167 -2.06 -17.89 -5.70
CA PRO A 167 -2.18 -18.76 -6.89
C PRO A 167 -0.94 -19.59 -7.22
N GLU A 168 -1.09 -20.81 -7.72
CA GLU A 168 0.03 -21.73 -7.96
C GLU A 168 1.08 -21.17 -8.94
N ASN A 169 0.64 -20.52 -10.03
CA ASN A 169 1.49 -20.04 -11.12
C ASN A 169 1.74 -18.52 -11.10
N LEU A 170 2.36 -18.03 -10.03
CA LEU A 170 2.64 -16.60 -9.82
C LEU A 170 3.96 -16.15 -10.45
N ARG A 171 3.91 -15.14 -11.33
CA ARG A 171 5.13 -14.46 -11.82
C ARG A 171 5.85 -13.75 -10.68
N ARG A 172 7.18 -13.57 -10.80
CA ARG A 172 8.04 -12.93 -9.79
C ARG A 172 7.52 -11.57 -9.29
N ARG A 173 7.06 -10.71 -10.20
CA ARG A 173 6.51 -9.39 -9.85
C ARG A 173 5.25 -9.49 -8.99
N GLY A 174 4.36 -10.44 -9.29
CA GLY A 174 3.15 -10.67 -8.50
C GLY A 174 3.46 -11.20 -7.09
N MET A 175 4.49 -12.06 -6.95
CA MET A 175 4.91 -12.53 -5.62
C MET A 175 5.40 -11.41 -4.72
N ILE A 176 6.18 -10.46 -5.27
CA ILE A 176 6.68 -9.31 -4.50
C ILE A 176 5.51 -8.42 -4.07
N THR A 177 4.61 -8.09 -5.01
CA THR A 177 3.43 -7.28 -4.70
C THR A 177 2.56 -7.89 -3.60
N LEU A 178 2.33 -9.21 -3.61
CA LEU A 178 1.55 -9.87 -2.56
C LEU A 178 2.16 -9.71 -1.16
N GLY A 179 3.49 -9.59 -1.06
CA GLY A 179 4.15 -9.28 0.21
C GLY A 179 4.05 -7.79 0.59
N VAL A 180 4.16 -6.89 -0.38
CA VAL A 180 4.13 -5.43 -0.16
C VAL A 180 2.72 -4.91 0.15
N THR A 181 1.69 -5.49 -0.46
CA THR A 181 0.30 -5.01 -0.33
C THR A 181 -0.22 -4.95 1.11
N PRO A 182 -0.08 -6.00 1.95
CA PRO A 182 -0.49 -5.93 3.36
C PRO A 182 0.22 -4.80 4.12
N VAL A 183 1.51 -4.60 3.86
CA VAL A 183 2.28 -3.53 4.50
C VAL A 183 1.77 -2.16 4.05
N ALA A 184 1.41 -1.99 2.77
CA ALA A 184 0.83 -0.72 2.30
C ALA A 184 -0.48 -0.39 3.04
N LEU A 185 -1.35 -1.38 3.24
CA LEU A 185 -2.61 -1.22 3.97
C LEU A 185 -2.39 -0.83 5.44
N PHE A 186 -1.32 -1.34 6.05
CA PHE A 186 -0.98 -1.00 7.44
C PHE A 186 -0.56 0.44 7.66
N GLY A 187 -0.28 1.24 6.62
CA GLY A 187 0.01 2.66 6.78
C GLY A 187 -1.07 3.41 7.57
N MET A 188 -2.35 3.10 7.33
CA MET A 188 -3.46 3.71 8.07
C MET A 188 -3.55 3.22 9.51
N VAL A 189 -3.29 1.93 9.73
CA VAL A 189 -3.25 1.32 11.08
C VAL A 189 -2.10 1.90 11.90
N ALA A 190 -0.95 2.17 11.26
CA ALA A 190 0.21 2.77 11.88
C ALA A 190 -0.09 4.19 12.40
N VAL A 191 -0.84 4.99 11.64
CA VAL A 191 -1.30 6.33 12.09
C VAL A 191 -2.11 6.20 13.37
N PHE A 192 -3.13 5.34 13.36
CA PHE A 192 -4.01 5.14 14.52
C PHE A 192 -3.23 4.61 15.73
N ALA A 193 -2.39 3.59 15.53
CA ALA A 193 -1.55 3.02 16.59
C ALA A 193 -0.61 4.07 17.21
N THR A 194 -0.07 4.98 16.40
CA THR A 194 0.81 6.06 16.89
C THR A 194 0.03 7.07 17.73
N GLN A 195 -1.16 7.46 17.28
CA GLN A 195 -2.03 8.36 18.05
C GLN A 195 -2.40 7.75 19.40
N LEU A 196 -2.75 6.46 19.41
CA LEU A 196 -3.08 5.73 20.64
C LEU A 196 -1.85 5.60 21.56
N LEU A 197 -0.68 5.29 21.00
CA LEU A 197 0.57 5.23 21.75
C LEU A 197 0.90 6.57 22.42
N ALA A 198 0.77 7.68 21.69
CA ALA A 198 0.99 9.00 22.27
C ALA A 198 -0.04 9.36 23.34
N ALA A 199 -1.31 8.97 23.19
CA ALA A 199 -2.33 9.21 24.21
C ALA A 199 -2.07 8.43 25.52
N VAL A 200 -1.36 7.30 25.46
CA VAL A 200 -1.01 6.49 26.65
C VAL A 200 0.28 6.97 27.33
N VAL A 201 1.17 7.63 26.59
CA VAL A 201 2.50 8.02 27.05
C VAL A 201 2.57 9.51 27.47
N ALA A 202 1.62 10.33 27.00
CA ALA A 202 1.43 11.71 27.45
C ALA A 202 0.81 11.77 28.85
#